data_AF-A0A2F0A4Z7-F1
#
_entry.id   AF-A0A2F0A4Z7-F1
#
_cell.length_a   1.000
_cell.length_b   1.000
_cell.length_c   1.000
_cell.angle_alpha   90.00
_cell.angle_beta   90.00
_cell.angle_gamma   90.00
#
_symmetry.space_group_name_H-M   'P 1'
#
loop_
_entity.id
_entity.type
_entity.pdbx_description
1 polymer ?
#
loop_
_entity_poly.entity_id
_entity_poly.type
_entity_poly.pdbx_seq_one_letter_code
_entity_poly.pdbx_strand_id
1 'polypeptide(L)'
;MDAIYKDQNGSGLETLRAIRQSLLGVYPSHSLTFDLSNQSWIEFFNSCFNERLIPHFIKIWKFLSEGDLDLIIAEDKLFLESFDEQTSSNLSRAAAEIFNAREGAKGMQMLKKMSLKSPKCSFTAAFSMQCSAFNIPLLQSIIAYAFIEWACGQKSIRFSLENIGECEKLFEGEFPNFADNIGRLLSQNLGDLKLTA
;
A
#
# COMPACT_ATOMS: atom_id res chain seq x y z
N MET A 1 23.12 2.98 -8.66
CA MET A 1 21.86 2.19 -8.67
C MET A 1 21.02 2.76 -9.78
N ASP A 2 20.73 1.97 -10.82
CA ASP A 2 19.75 2.41 -11.83
C ASP A 2 18.36 2.36 -11.20
N ALA A 3 17.72 3.52 -11.07
CA ALA A 3 16.37 3.62 -10.56
C ALA A 3 15.41 2.85 -11.48
N ILE A 4 14.62 1.92 -10.90
CA ILE A 4 13.61 1.14 -11.62
C ILE A 4 12.43 2.04 -12.06
N TYR A 5 12.27 3.19 -11.39
CA TYR A 5 11.29 4.23 -11.69
C TYR A 5 11.95 5.58 -12.04
N LYS A 6 11.41 6.29 -13.03
CA LYS A 6 11.73 7.69 -13.35
C LYS A 6 10.46 8.40 -13.78
N ASP A 7 10.02 9.41 -13.01
CA ASP A 7 9.00 10.37 -13.42
C ASP A 7 9.63 11.34 -14.41
N GLN A 8 8.90 11.68 -15.47
CA GLN A 8 9.32 12.70 -16.42
C GLN A 8 8.35 13.88 -16.50
N ASN A 9 7.04 13.72 -16.21
CA ASN A 9 6.02 14.64 -16.75
C ASN A 9 4.75 14.87 -15.88
N GLY A 10 4.58 14.27 -14.70
CA GLY A 10 3.47 14.62 -13.78
C GLY A 10 2.02 14.50 -14.32
N SER A 11 1.78 13.65 -15.33
CA SER A 11 0.55 13.65 -16.15
C SER A 11 -0.57 12.69 -15.70
N GLY A 12 -0.47 12.08 -14.52
CA GLY A 12 -1.39 11.02 -14.06
C GLY A 12 -1.04 9.61 -14.55
N LEU A 13 -0.24 9.48 -15.61
CA LEU A 13 0.40 8.20 -16.01
C LEU A 13 1.31 7.62 -14.91
N GLU A 14 1.85 8.50 -14.07
CA GLU A 14 2.60 8.22 -12.84
C GLU A 14 1.84 7.30 -11.89
N THR A 15 0.57 7.65 -11.61
CA THR A 15 -0.30 6.90 -10.70
C THR A 15 -0.59 5.51 -11.23
N LEU A 16 -0.93 5.40 -12.52
CA LEU A 16 -1.20 4.11 -13.18
C LEU A 16 0.05 3.23 -13.25
N ARG A 17 1.22 3.84 -13.48
CA ARG A 17 2.49 3.11 -13.47
C ARG A 17 2.82 2.62 -12.06
N ALA A 18 2.58 3.42 -11.04
CA ALA A 18 2.77 3.03 -9.65
C ALA A 18 1.86 1.87 -9.26
N ILE A 19 0.57 1.95 -9.60
CA ILE A 19 -0.42 0.87 -9.45
C ILE A 19 0.10 -0.41 -10.10
N ARG A 20 0.53 -0.36 -11.37
CA ARG A 20 1.03 -1.55 -12.09
C ARG A 20 2.32 -2.13 -11.50
N GLN A 21 3.28 -1.28 -11.15
CA GLN A 21 4.55 -1.72 -10.58
C GLN A 21 4.36 -2.33 -9.19
N SER A 22 3.50 -1.74 -8.37
CA SER A 22 3.22 -2.24 -7.03
C SER A 22 2.40 -3.54 -7.04
N LEU A 23 1.59 -3.74 -8.08
CA LEU A 23 0.72 -4.92 -8.25
C LEU A 23 1.40 -6.12 -8.91
N LEU A 24 2.55 -5.95 -9.56
CA LEU A 24 3.14 -7.00 -10.39
C LEU A 24 3.29 -8.30 -9.58
N GLY A 25 2.53 -9.36 -9.84
CA GLY A 25 2.63 -10.61 -9.08
C GLY A 25 1.99 -10.62 -7.68
N VAL A 26 1.37 -9.53 -7.23
CA VAL A 26 0.70 -9.41 -5.92
C VAL A 26 -0.82 -9.45 -6.14
N TYR A 27 -1.50 -10.50 -5.66
CA TYR A 27 -2.90 -10.74 -6.00
C TYR A 27 -3.78 -11.15 -4.80
N PRO A 28 -3.93 -10.31 -3.76
CA PRO A 28 -4.59 -10.73 -2.53
C PRO A 28 -5.96 -11.29 -2.79
N SER A 29 -6.18 -12.54 -2.40
CA SER A 29 -7.40 -13.30 -2.73
C SER A 29 -8.61 -12.94 -1.87
N HIS A 30 -8.45 -12.05 -0.89
CA HIS A 30 -9.44 -11.71 0.12
C HIS A 30 -9.43 -10.20 0.38
N SER A 31 -10.48 -9.69 1.02
CA SER A 31 -10.48 -8.33 1.57
C SER A 31 -9.29 -8.16 2.54
N LEU A 32 -8.65 -6.99 2.45
CA LEU A 32 -7.59 -6.60 3.36
C LEU A 32 -8.25 -5.98 4.59
N THR A 33 -8.43 -4.66 4.56
CA THR A 33 -9.12 -3.90 5.61
C THR A 33 -10.49 -3.42 5.11
N PHE A 34 -10.58 -3.03 3.84
CA PHE A 34 -11.85 -2.65 3.22
C PHE A 34 -12.68 -3.88 2.77
N ASP A 35 -13.97 -3.85 3.07
CA ASP A 35 -14.97 -4.81 2.58
C ASP A 35 -16.28 -4.07 2.24
N LEU A 36 -16.69 -4.16 0.97
CA LEU A 36 -17.88 -3.49 0.47
C LEU A 36 -19.18 -4.04 1.09
N SER A 37 -19.18 -5.26 1.65
CA SER A 37 -20.37 -5.78 2.34
C SER A 37 -20.67 -5.04 3.64
N ASN A 38 -19.66 -4.37 4.22
CA ASN A 38 -19.74 -3.80 5.57
C ASN A 38 -19.80 -2.27 5.57
N GLN A 39 -19.15 -1.62 4.61
CA GLN A 39 -19.07 -0.16 4.55
C GLN A 39 -18.87 0.33 3.11
N SER A 40 -19.26 1.57 2.84
CA SER A 40 -18.92 2.21 1.56
C SER A 40 -17.43 2.57 1.48
N TRP A 41 -16.90 2.70 0.26
CA TRP A 41 -15.52 3.14 0.06
C TRP A 41 -15.23 4.51 0.68
N ILE A 42 -16.19 5.44 0.60
CA ILE A 42 -16.05 6.80 1.14
C ILE A 42 -15.97 6.79 2.67
N GLU A 43 -16.80 5.97 3.34
CA GLU A 43 -16.78 5.82 4.80
C GLU A 43 -15.45 5.20 5.26
N PHE A 44 -15.01 4.14 4.60
CA PHE A 44 -13.70 3.52 4.87
C PHE A 44 -12.55 4.51 4.70
N PHE A 45 -12.57 5.26 3.59
CA PHE A 45 -11.52 6.23 3.26
C PHE A 45 -11.38 7.30 4.33
N ASN A 46 -12.51 7.90 4.75
CA ASN A 46 -12.52 8.98 5.73
C ASN A 46 -12.29 8.52 7.18
N SER A 47 -12.35 7.21 7.45
CA SER A 47 -12.12 6.62 8.77
C SER A 47 -10.84 5.80 8.79
N CYS A 48 -10.93 4.47 8.71
CA CYS A 48 -9.83 3.53 8.86
C CYS A 48 -8.64 3.84 7.94
N PHE A 49 -8.88 4.19 6.67
CA PHE A 49 -7.80 4.47 5.74
C PHE A 49 -6.99 5.70 6.17
N ASN A 50 -7.67 6.80 6.47
CA ASN A 50 -7.04 8.06 6.86
C ASN A 50 -6.47 8.04 8.30
N GLU A 51 -7.18 7.44 9.24
CA GLU A 51 -6.82 7.49 10.66
C GLU A 51 -5.78 6.43 11.07
N ARG A 52 -5.68 5.32 10.33
CA ARG A 52 -4.83 4.18 10.69
C ARG A 52 -3.86 3.78 9.58
N LEU A 53 -4.40 3.47 8.40
CA LEU A 53 -3.60 2.86 7.33
C LEU A 53 -2.56 3.83 6.76
N ILE A 54 -2.94 5.06 6.40
CA ILE A 54 -2.01 6.09 5.90
C ILE A 54 -0.92 6.42 6.94
N PRO A 55 -1.25 6.75 8.22
CA PRO A 55 -0.23 7.04 9.22
C PRO A 55 0.77 5.90 9.42
N HIS A 56 0.28 4.66 9.49
CA HIS A 56 1.15 3.48 9.61
C HIS A 56 2.06 3.34 8.37
N PHE A 57 1.50 3.46 7.17
CA PHE A 57 2.25 3.38 5.92
C PHE A 57 3.41 4.40 5.88
N ILE A 58 3.13 5.65 6.26
CA ILE A 58 4.11 6.74 6.31
C ILE A 58 5.19 6.46 7.35
N LYS A 59 4.83 5.95 8.54
CA LYS A 59 5.82 5.60 9.56
C LYS A 59 6.76 4.50 9.09
N ILE A 60 6.24 3.42 8.50
CA ILE A 60 7.06 2.37 7.92
C ILE A 60 7.99 2.94 6.84
N TRP A 61 7.46 3.81 5.97
CA TRP A 61 8.26 4.49 4.95
C TRP A 61 9.44 5.28 5.53
N LYS A 62 9.22 6.02 6.62
CA LYS A 62 10.27 6.78 7.33
C LYS A 62 11.31 5.85 7.97
N PHE A 63 10.88 4.82 8.69
CA PHE A 63 11.81 3.87 9.30
C PHE A 63 12.65 3.10 8.27
N LEU A 64 12.09 2.86 7.07
CA LEU A 64 12.85 2.26 5.96
C LEU A 64 14.02 3.14 5.51
N SER A 65 13.83 4.47 5.46
CA SER A 65 14.93 5.39 5.13
C SER A 65 16.02 5.43 6.19
N GLU A 66 15.68 5.14 7.44
CA GLU A 66 16.62 5.05 8.57
C GLU A 66 17.30 3.68 8.65
N GLY A 67 16.74 2.66 7.98
CA GLY A 67 17.28 1.30 7.93
C GLY A 67 17.06 0.48 9.20
N ASP A 68 16.20 0.94 10.11
CA ASP A 68 15.93 0.28 11.40
C ASP A 68 14.78 -0.74 11.26
N LEU A 69 15.16 -1.99 11.08
CA LEU A 69 14.21 -3.09 10.94
C LEU A 69 13.46 -3.40 12.25
N ASP A 70 14.06 -3.17 13.41
CA ASP A 70 13.44 -3.53 14.67
C ASP A 70 12.34 -2.51 15.04
N LEU A 71 12.51 -1.23 14.67
CA LEU A 71 11.44 -0.22 14.73
C LEU A 71 10.27 -0.55 13.80
N ILE A 72 10.54 -1.00 12.58
CA ILE A 72 9.51 -1.44 11.63
C ILE A 72 8.67 -2.58 12.24
N ILE A 73 9.33 -3.58 12.82
CA ILE A 73 8.65 -4.73 13.43
C ILE A 73 7.80 -4.30 14.63
N ALA A 74 8.32 -3.42 15.49
CA ALA A 74 7.60 -2.95 16.66
C ALA A 74 6.33 -2.15 16.28
N GLU A 75 6.45 -1.21 15.34
CA GLU A 75 5.31 -0.42 14.85
C GLU A 75 4.27 -1.29 14.12
N ASP A 76 4.71 -2.23 13.27
CA ASP A 76 3.81 -3.14 12.53
C ASP A 76 3.04 -4.07 13.48
N LYS A 77 3.68 -4.51 14.57
CA LYS A 77 2.99 -5.28 15.61
C LYS A 77 1.89 -4.47 16.29
N LEU A 78 2.18 -3.24 16.72
CA LEU A 78 1.19 -2.36 17.35
C LEU A 78 0.02 -2.05 16.40
N PHE A 79 0.33 -1.88 15.11
CA PHE A 79 -0.66 -1.67 14.07
C PHE A 79 -1.61 -2.87 13.95
N LEU A 80 -1.09 -4.10 13.88
CA LEU A 80 -1.91 -5.32 13.83
C LEU A 80 -2.71 -5.55 15.11
N GLU A 81 -2.20 -5.18 16.28
CA GLU A 81 -2.92 -5.26 17.56
C GLU A 81 -4.10 -4.28 17.63
N SER A 82 -4.12 -3.26 16.76
CA SER A 82 -5.21 -2.27 16.72
C SER A 82 -6.46 -2.77 15.99
N PHE A 83 -6.37 -3.87 15.23
CA PHE A 83 -7.48 -4.46 14.48
C PHE A 83 -8.03 -5.71 15.18
N ASP A 84 -9.23 -6.13 14.77
CA ASP A 84 -9.76 -7.43 15.16
C ASP A 84 -8.92 -8.57 14.56
N GLU A 85 -9.03 -9.77 15.14
CA GLU A 85 -8.24 -10.93 14.76
C GLU A 85 -8.40 -11.31 13.28
N GLN A 86 -9.60 -11.16 12.72
CA GLN A 86 -9.87 -11.52 11.33
C GLN A 86 -9.15 -10.57 10.37
N THR A 87 -9.26 -9.26 10.60
CA THR A 87 -8.58 -8.23 9.80
C THR A 87 -7.06 -8.38 9.91
N SER A 88 -6.51 -8.57 11.11
CA SER A 88 -5.07 -8.76 11.32
C SER A 88 -4.54 -10.04 10.64
N SER A 89 -5.34 -11.11 10.67
CA SER A 89 -5.03 -12.36 9.96
C SER A 89 -5.03 -12.18 8.45
N ASN A 90 -6.03 -11.45 7.90
CA ASN A 90 -6.10 -11.13 6.48
C ASN A 90 -4.88 -10.32 6.00
N LEU A 91 -4.53 -9.27 6.73
CA LEU A 91 -3.34 -8.45 6.44
C LEU A 91 -2.05 -9.28 6.48
N SER A 92 -1.88 -10.13 7.48
CA SER A 92 -0.69 -10.99 7.61
C SER A 92 -0.60 -12.01 6.47
N ARG A 93 -1.72 -12.62 6.11
CA ARG A 93 -1.79 -13.61 5.03
C ARG A 93 -1.51 -12.99 3.67
N ALA A 94 -2.05 -11.81 3.40
CA ALA A 94 -1.80 -11.09 2.16
C ALA A 94 -0.34 -10.64 2.03
N ALA A 95 0.34 -10.31 3.14
CA ALA A 95 1.77 -9.98 3.11
C ALA A 95 2.63 -11.11 2.53
N ALA A 96 2.24 -12.37 2.76
CA ALA A 96 2.93 -13.52 2.17
C ALA A 96 2.92 -13.50 0.64
N GLU A 97 1.89 -12.93 0.02
CA GLU A 97 1.85 -12.79 -1.44
C GLU A 97 2.90 -11.80 -1.95
N ILE A 98 3.17 -10.72 -1.21
CA ILE A 98 4.28 -9.81 -1.51
C ILE A 98 5.61 -10.54 -1.37
N PHE A 99 5.80 -11.33 -0.31
CA PHE A 99 7.04 -12.09 -0.13
C PHE A 99 7.27 -13.10 -1.26
N ASN A 100 6.23 -13.84 -1.67
CA ASN A 100 6.29 -14.83 -2.73
C ASN A 100 6.53 -14.19 -4.11
N ALA A 101 5.84 -13.08 -4.41
CA ALA A 101 5.99 -12.37 -5.69
C ALA A 101 7.38 -11.76 -5.90
N ARG A 102 8.21 -11.72 -4.85
CA ARG A 102 9.48 -11.00 -4.80
C ARG A 102 10.67 -11.88 -4.49
N GLU A 103 10.48 -13.19 -4.45
CA GLU A 103 11.57 -14.15 -4.29
C GLU A 103 12.65 -13.91 -5.37
N GLY A 104 13.84 -13.50 -4.95
CA GLY A 104 15.00 -13.32 -5.84
C GLY A 104 15.25 -11.91 -6.41
N ALA A 105 14.40 -10.91 -6.14
CA ALA A 105 14.63 -9.54 -6.62
C ALA A 105 15.75 -8.83 -5.84
N LYS A 106 16.76 -8.27 -6.53
CA LYS A 106 17.96 -7.64 -5.94
C LYS A 106 17.67 -6.49 -4.95
N GLY A 107 16.54 -5.80 -5.08
CA GLY A 107 16.10 -4.72 -4.18
C GLY A 107 15.34 -5.17 -2.93
N MET A 108 15.03 -6.47 -2.79
CA MET A 108 14.07 -6.98 -1.79
C MET A 108 14.75 -7.58 -0.55
N GLN A 109 16.00 -7.22 -0.26
CA GLN A 109 16.74 -7.75 0.88
C GLN A 109 16.08 -7.40 2.22
N MET A 110 15.58 -6.17 2.37
CA MET A 110 14.89 -5.78 3.60
C MET A 110 13.58 -6.54 3.78
N LEU A 111 12.82 -6.70 2.69
CA LEU A 111 11.58 -7.49 2.66
C LEU A 111 11.84 -8.96 3.06
N LYS A 112 12.93 -9.56 2.57
CA LYS A 112 13.36 -10.92 2.95
C LYS A 112 13.79 -11.01 4.42
N LYS A 113 14.48 -10.00 4.95
CA LYS A 113 14.82 -9.96 6.39
C LYS A 113 13.57 -9.82 7.25
N MET A 114 12.60 -9.03 6.81
CA MET A 114 11.31 -8.86 7.47
C MET A 114 10.53 -10.17 7.53
N SER A 115 10.41 -10.91 6.42
CA SER A 115 9.67 -12.19 6.40
C SER A 115 10.28 -13.25 7.33
N LEU A 116 11.60 -13.21 7.54
CA LEU A 116 12.30 -14.12 8.46
C LEU A 116 12.16 -13.70 9.93
N LYS A 117 12.23 -12.40 10.24
CA LYS A 117 12.15 -11.89 11.61
C LYS A 117 10.72 -11.72 12.13
N SER A 118 9.79 -11.37 11.23
CA SER A 118 8.38 -11.10 11.53
C SER A 118 7.49 -11.78 10.50
N PRO A 119 7.20 -13.09 10.67
CA PRO A 119 6.39 -13.86 9.72
C PRO A 119 4.92 -13.42 9.70
N LYS A 120 4.47 -12.63 10.68
CA LYS A 120 3.14 -12.01 10.74
C LYS A 120 3.17 -10.53 10.33
N CYS A 121 4.09 -10.12 9.47
CA CYS A 121 4.14 -8.75 8.96
C CYS A 121 2.81 -8.38 8.28
N SER A 122 2.32 -7.15 8.48
CA SER A 122 1.11 -6.70 7.80
C SER A 122 1.35 -6.48 6.30
N PHE A 123 0.29 -6.62 5.51
CA PHE A 123 0.33 -6.26 4.09
C PHE A 123 0.72 -4.79 3.90
N THR A 124 0.23 -3.88 4.75
CA THR A 124 0.53 -2.45 4.69
C THR A 124 2.03 -2.19 4.81
N ALA A 125 2.69 -2.81 5.79
CA ALA A 125 4.13 -2.69 5.97
C ALA A 125 4.91 -3.32 4.81
N ALA A 126 4.60 -4.57 4.44
CA ALA A 126 5.24 -5.25 3.32
C ALA A 126 5.10 -4.48 2.00
N PHE A 127 3.95 -3.87 1.75
CA PHE A 127 3.68 -3.07 0.55
C PHE A 127 4.45 -1.75 0.56
N SER A 128 4.50 -1.05 1.69
CA SER A 128 5.33 0.16 1.86
C SER A 128 6.81 -0.14 1.58
N MET A 129 7.32 -1.24 2.15
CA MET A 129 8.68 -1.73 1.89
C MET A 129 8.94 -2.03 0.42
N GLN A 130 7.98 -2.70 -0.24
CA GLN A 130 8.08 -3.01 -1.66
C GLN A 130 8.16 -1.74 -2.51
N CYS A 131 7.28 -0.78 -2.27
CA CYS A 131 7.24 0.47 -3.03
C CYS A 131 8.53 1.28 -2.83
N SER A 132 9.05 1.31 -1.61
CA SER A 132 10.35 1.92 -1.30
C SER A 132 11.49 1.24 -2.06
N ALA A 133 11.53 -0.10 -2.09
CA ALA A 133 12.55 -0.87 -2.82
C ALA A 133 12.54 -0.63 -4.34
N PHE A 134 11.38 -0.31 -4.92
CA PHE A 134 11.25 0.07 -6.33
C PHE A 134 11.47 1.56 -6.60
N ASN A 135 11.73 2.37 -5.58
CA ASN A 135 11.81 3.84 -5.65
C ASN A 135 10.53 4.47 -6.21
N ILE A 136 9.36 3.93 -5.87
CA ILE A 136 8.08 4.56 -6.20
C ILE A 136 7.88 5.73 -5.23
N PRO A 137 7.56 6.96 -5.67
CA PRO A 137 7.36 8.06 -4.73
C PRO A 137 6.22 7.80 -3.73
N LEU A 138 6.25 8.44 -2.56
CA LEU A 138 5.33 8.15 -1.45
C LEU A 138 3.85 8.35 -1.83
N LEU A 139 3.52 9.45 -2.53
CA LEU A 139 2.16 9.75 -2.98
C LEU A 139 1.63 8.63 -3.88
N GLN A 140 2.39 8.29 -4.90
CA GLN A 140 2.12 7.22 -5.86
C GLN A 140 1.97 5.86 -5.15
N SER A 141 2.80 5.60 -4.14
CA SER A 141 2.75 4.38 -3.33
C SER A 141 1.46 4.25 -2.53
N ILE A 142 1.00 5.35 -1.91
CA ILE A 142 -0.25 5.36 -1.13
C ILE A 142 -1.46 5.26 -2.06
N ILE A 143 -1.43 5.90 -3.23
CA ILE A 143 -2.52 5.73 -4.20
C ILE A 143 -2.61 4.28 -4.66
N ALA A 144 -1.47 3.66 -4.96
CA ALA A 144 -1.43 2.26 -5.35
C ALA A 144 -1.92 1.32 -4.23
N TYR A 145 -1.58 1.63 -2.98
CA TYR A 145 -2.08 0.90 -1.82
C TYR A 145 -3.60 1.05 -1.65
N ALA A 146 -4.13 2.27 -1.81
CA ALA A 146 -5.58 2.51 -1.74
C ALA A 146 -6.33 1.75 -2.83
N PHE A 147 -5.79 1.72 -4.04
CA PHE A 147 -6.35 0.95 -5.14
C PHE A 147 -6.43 -0.54 -4.79
N ILE A 148 -5.40 -1.10 -4.13
CA ILE A 148 -5.41 -2.50 -3.72
C ILE A 148 -6.45 -2.77 -2.64
N GLU A 149 -6.53 -1.93 -1.61
CA GLU A 149 -7.57 -2.02 -0.58
C GLU A 149 -8.96 -2.02 -1.23
N TRP A 150 -9.22 -1.04 -2.10
CA TRP A 150 -10.47 -0.95 -2.85
C TRP A 150 -10.73 -2.21 -3.69
N ALA A 151 -9.78 -2.59 -4.55
CA ALA A 151 -9.95 -3.72 -5.46
C ALA A 151 -10.17 -5.03 -4.70
N CYS A 152 -9.44 -5.28 -3.62
CA CYS A 152 -9.58 -6.49 -2.80
C CYS A 152 -10.91 -6.52 -2.03
N GLY A 153 -11.39 -5.38 -1.53
CA GLY A 153 -12.72 -5.29 -0.92
C GLY A 153 -13.89 -5.40 -1.91
N GLN A 154 -13.63 -5.18 -3.20
CA GLN A 154 -14.61 -5.34 -4.29
C GLN A 154 -14.61 -6.74 -4.91
N LYS A 155 -13.53 -7.52 -4.73
CA LYS A 155 -13.33 -8.86 -5.35
C LYS A 155 -14.43 -9.87 -5.03
N SER A 156 -15.09 -9.73 -3.88
CA SER A 156 -16.23 -10.57 -3.49
C SER A 156 -17.46 -10.38 -4.39
N ILE A 157 -17.53 -9.28 -5.15
CA ILE A 157 -18.75 -8.85 -5.85
C ILE A 157 -18.52 -8.57 -7.34
N ARG A 158 -17.37 -8.02 -7.77
CA ARG A 158 -17.31 -7.34 -9.08
C ARG A 158 -16.15 -7.70 -10.04
N PHE A 159 -14.90 -7.93 -9.59
CA PHE A 159 -13.76 -8.04 -10.53
C PHE A 159 -12.59 -8.92 -10.07
N SER A 160 -11.83 -9.48 -11.02
CA SER A 160 -10.50 -10.03 -10.76
C SER A 160 -9.43 -8.95 -11.00
N LEU A 161 -8.32 -8.99 -10.26
CA LEU A 161 -7.14 -8.12 -10.48
C LEU A 161 -6.43 -8.40 -11.82
N GLU A 162 -6.94 -9.33 -12.64
CA GLU A 162 -6.41 -9.61 -13.97
C GLU A 162 -6.85 -8.54 -14.98
N ASN A 163 -7.92 -7.78 -14.69
CA ASN A 163 -8.38 -6.66 -15.53
C ASN A 163 -8.12 -5.28 -14.88
N ILE A 164 -6.85 -5.03 -14.52
CA ILE A 164 -6.41 -3.78 -13.87
C ILE A 164 -6.93 -2.52 -14.57
N GLY A 165 -6.95 -2.48 -15.90
CA GLY A 165 -7.36 -1.28 -16.63
C GLY A 165 -8.84 -0.91 -16.47
N GLU A 166 -9.73 -1.90 -16.28
CA GLU A 166 -11.14 -1.63 -15.96
C GLU A 166 -11.33 -1.24 -14.50
N CYS A 167 -10.60 -1.90 -13.60
CA CYS A 167 -10.57 -1.55 -12.19
C CYS A 167 -10.07 -0.12 -11.96
N GLU A 168 -9.01 0.30 -12.67
CA GLU A 168 -8.45 1.67 -12.63
C GLU A 168 -9.54 2.71 -12.97
N LYS A 169 -10.27 2.52 -14.08
CA LYS A 169 -11.34 3.44 -14.50
C LYS A 169 -12.49 3.53 -13.50
N LEU A 170 -12.87 2.40 -12.91
CA LEU A 170 -13.93 2.35 -11.91
C LEU A 170 -13.51 3.03 -10.61
N PHE A 171 -12.30 2.78 -10.16
CA PHE A 171 -11.73 3.44 -8.98
C PHE A 171 -11.71 4.97 -9.14
N GLU A 172 -11.24 5.47 -10.29
CA GLU A 172 -11.25 6.91 -10.59
C GLU A 172 -12.68 7.49 -10.64
N GLY A 173 -13.65 6.74 -11.17
CA GLY A 173 -15.04 7.14 -11.23
C GLY A 173 -15.76 7.16 -9.88
N GLU A 174 -15.43 6.22 -8.98
CA GLU A 174 -16.02 6.13 -7.64
C GLU A 174 -15.46 7.19 -6.67
N PHE A 175 -14.25 7.72 -6.93
CA PHE A 175 -13.65 8.74 -6.11
C PHE A 175 -12.92 9.82 -6.95
N PRO A 176 -13.67 10.76 -7.54
CA PRO A 176 -13.08 11.86 -8.31
C PRO A 176 -12.07 12.67 -7.48
N ASN A 177 -10.99 13.14 -8.12
CA ASN A 177 -9.90 13.87 -7.47
C ASN A 177 -9.18 13.10 -6.35
N PHE A 178 -9.15 11.76 -6.43
CA PHE A 178 -8.50 10.90 -5.43
C PHE A 178 -7.06 11.30 -5.14
N ALA A 179 -6.26 11.54 -6.19
CA ALA A 179 -4.85 11.91 -6.05
C ALA A 179 -4.67 13.22 -5.27
N ASP A 180 -5.50 14.23 -5.53
CA ASP A 180 -5.47 15.51 -4.82
C ASP A 180 -5.88 15.34 -3.34
N ASN A 181 -6.85 14.47 -3.07
CA ASN A 181 -7.26 14.14 -1.71
C ASN A 181 -6.14 13.45 -0.94
N ILE A 182 -5.44 12.47 -1.53
CA ILE A 182 -4.25 11.87 -0.91
C ILE A 182 -3.14 12.91 -0.73
N GLY A 183 -2.87 13.75 -1.73
CA GLY A 183 -1.84 14.81 -1.65
C GLY A 183 -2.10 15.78 -0.49
N ARG A 184 -3.36 16.16 -0.27
CA ARG A 184 -3.78 16.99 0.87
C ARG A 184 -3.58 16.26 2.20
N LEU A 185 -3.98 14.99 2.30
CA LEU A 185 -3.78 14.17 3.50
C LEU A 185 -2.30 13.98 3.83
N LEU A 186 -1.45 13.77 2.82
CA LEU A 186 -0.01 13.67 3.00
C LEU A 186 0.58 14.96 3.54
N SER A 187 0.18 16.11 2.99
CA SER A 187 0.62 17.42 3.48
C SER A 187 0.25 17.63 4.96
N GLN A 188 -0.91 17.12 5.39
CA GLN A 188 -1.34 17.19 6.80
C GLN A 188 -0.56 16.24 7.71
N ASN A 189 -0.23 15.03 7.24
CA ASN A 189 0.47 14.01 8.02
C ASN A 189 2.01 14.16 8.04
N LEU A 190 2.58 14.85 7.04
CA LEU A 190 4.03 15.04 6.92
C LEU A 190 4.51 16.41 7.46
N GLY A 191 3.61 17.38 7.65
CA GLY A 191 4.01 18.77 7.91
C GLY A 191 4.78 19.39 6.74
N ASP A 192 5.56 20.45 6.98
CA ASP A 192 6.39 21.15 5.96
C ASP A 192 7.55 20.31 5.36
N LEU A 193 7.57 19.00 5.58
CA LEU A 193 8.42 18.09 4.82
C LEU A 193 7.91 18.06 3.37
N LYS A 194 8.47 18.97 2.56
CA LYS A 194 8.27 19.04 1.12
C LYS A 194 8.19 17.63 0.55
N LEU A 195 6.99 17.27 0.09
CA LEU A 195 6.77 16.27 -0.94
C LEU A 195 7.63 16.72 -2.13
N THR A 196 8.89 16.30 -2.14
CA THR A 196 9.84 16.70 -3.17
C THR A 196 9.67 15.75 -4.34
N ALA A 197 9.54 16.41 -5.50
CA ALA A 197 9.32 15.91 -6.85
C ALA A 197 10.08 14.63 -7.22
#